data_AF-A0A329UVC4-F1
#
_entry.id   AF-A0A329UVC4-F1
#
_cell.length_a   1.000
_cell.length_b   1.000
_cell.length_c   1.000
_cell.angle_alpha   90.00
_cell.angle_beta   90.00
_cell.angle_gamma   90.00
#
_symmetry.space_group_name_H-M   'P 1'
#
loop_
_entity.id
_entity.type
_entity.pdbx_description
1 polymer ?
#
loop_
_entity_poly.entity_id
_entity_poly.type
_entity_poly.pdbx_seq_one_letter_code
_entity_poly.pdbx_strand_id
1 'polypeptide(L)'
;MEFSKKMLVLHICISVLLCITTIVGTLTDHDVTAIAALTGTSFVTDGAWGGFYYWKSKNENRAKYAQRFLNKFADKYGADAALRATEIVLKD
;
A
#
# COMPACT_ATOMS: atom_id res chain seq x y z
N MET A 1 -4.46 6.67 12.78
CA MET A 1 -3.76 5.78 11.84
C MET A 1 -3.18 4.60 12.62
N GLU A 2 -3.41 3.37 12.19
CA GLU A 2 -2.81 2.17 12.82
C GLU A 2 -1.28 2.26 12.83
N PHE A 3 -0.63 1.65 13.84
CA PHE A 3 0.84 1.64 13.99
C PHE A 3 1.56 1.24 12.69
N SER A 4 1.04 0.20 12.03
CA SER A 4 1.47 -0.28 10.71
C SER A 4 1.63 0.85 9.68
N LYS A 5 0.60 1.69 9.52
CA LYS A 5 0.60 2.79 8.56
C LYS A 5 1.55 3.92 8.98
N LYS A 6 1.70 4.16 10.29
CA LYS A 6 2.64 5.17 10.82
C LYS A 6 4.08 4.77 10.49
N MET A 7 4.41 3.50 10.66
CA MET A 7 5.71 2.95 10.31
C MET A 7 5.99 3.02 8.81
N LEU A 8 4.99 2.76 7.95
CA LEU A 8 5.14 2.91 6.50
C LEU A 8 5.50 4.36 6.12
N VAL A 9 4.76 5.33 6.65
CA VAL A 9 5.04 6.76 6.38
C VAL A 9 6.42 7.16 6.89
N LEU A 10 6.79 6.72 8.09
CA LEU A 10 8.12 6.97 8.65
C LEU A 10 9.22 6.43 7.74
N HIS A 11 9.07 5.20 7.23
CA HIS A 11 10.05 4.58 6.35
C HIS A 11 10.20 5.36 5.03
N ILE A 12 9.08 5.79 4.42
CA ILE A 12 9.10 6.64 3.22
C ILE A 12 9.80 7.98 3.50
N CYS A 13 9.54 8.60 4.66
CA CYS A 13 10.23 9.84 5.05
C CYS A 13 11.74 9.64 5.16
N ILE A 14 12.19 8.51 5.73
CA ILE A 14 13.62 8.17 5.81
C ILE A 14 14.21 8.00 4.40
N SER A 15 13.53 7.30 3.49
CA SER A 15 13.97 7.15 2.09
C SER A 15 14.15 8.50 1.40
N VAL A 16 13.22 9.45 1.60
CA VAL A 16 13.33 10.81 1.04
C VAL A 16 14.54 11.54 1.61
N LEU A 17 14.79 11.45 2.92
CA LEU A 17 15.96 12.07 3.55
C LEU A 17 17.28 11.47 3.03
N LEU A 18 17.34 10.15 2.85
CA LEU A 18 18.48 9.46 2.27
C LEU A 18 18.74 9.90 0.83
N CYS A 19 17.70 10.09 0.03
CA CYS A 19 17.81 10.65 -1.33
C CYS A 19 18.40 12.07 -1.31
N ILE A 20 17.84 12.95 -0.48
CA ILE A 20 18.33 14.33 -0.35
C ILE A 20 19.79 14.34 0.07
N THR A 21 20.16 13.53 1.05
CA THR A 21 21.54 13.44 1.55
C THR A 21 22.50 12.94 0.47
N THR A 22 22.09 11.94 -0.31
CA THR A 22 22.88 11.43 -1.43
C THR A 22 23.06 12.49 -2.52
N ILE A 23 22.00 13.21 -2.88
CA ILE A 23 22.06 14.27 -3.90
C ILE A 23 22.95 15.41 -3.43
N VAL A 24 22.73 15.94 -2.21
CA VAL A 24 23.53 17.04 -1.66
C VAL A 24 24.99 16.63 -1.55
N GLY A 25 25.28 15.45 -0.99
CA GLY A 25 26.64 14.94 -0.86
C GLY A 25 27.36 14.81 -2.20
N THR A 26 26.64 14.37 -3.25
CA THR A 26 27.17 14.32 -4.62
C THR A 26 27.49 15.71 -5.16
N LEU A 27 26.62 16.70 -4.92
CA LEU A 27 26.82 18.08 -5.37
C LEU A 27 27.95 18.81 -4.62
N THR A 28 28.30 18.34 -3.42
CA THR A 28 29.39 18.89 -2.59
C THR A 28 30.68 18.08 -2.65
N ASP A 29 30.82 17.17 -3.63
CA ASP A 29 31.99 16.29 -3.84
C ASP A 29 32.38 15.45 -2.60
N HIS A 30 31.39 15.04 -1.80
CA HIS A 30 31.59 14.06 -0.71
C HIS A 30 31.47 12.63 -1.23
N ASP A 31 32.22 11.69 -0.64
CA ASP A 31 32.00 10.26 -0.87
C ASP A 31 30.67 9.82 -0.27
N VAL A 32 29.70 9.57 -1.15
CA VAL A 32 28.34 9.13 -0.80
C VAL A 32 28.11 7.63 -1.01
N THR A 33 29.15 6.84 -1.29
CA THR A 33 29.00 5.41 -1.67
C THR A 33 28.14 4.62 -0.68
N ALA A 34 28.40 4.78 0.62
CA ALA A 34 27.63 4.11 1.66
C ALA A 34 26.17 4.60 1.74
N ILE A 35 25.94 5.90 1.61
CA ILE A 35 24.60 6.50 1.68
C ILE A 35 23.78 6.12 0.44
N ALA A 36 24.41 6.06 -0.73
CA ALA A 36 23.78 5.61 -1.97
C ALA A 36 23.35 4.13 -1.86
N ALA A 37 24.18 3.27 -1.28
CA ALA A 37 23.82 1.86 -1.02
C ALA A 37 22.65 1.73 -0.04
N LEU A 38 22.62 2.55 1.02
CA LEU A 38 21.49 2.61 1.96
C LEU A 38 20.21 3.12 1.28
N THR A 39 20.31 4.15 0.45
CA THR A 39 19.19 4.71 -0.32
C THR A 39 18.60 3.66 -1.25
N GLY A 40 19.44 2.95 -2.01
CA GLY A 40 19.00 1.86 -2.89
C GLY A 40 18.31 0.73 -2.12
N THR A 41 18.86 0.36 -0.96
CA THR A 41 18.24 -0.65 -0.08
C THR A 41 16.88 -0.19 0.44
N SER A 42 16.75 1.09 0.81
CA SER A 42 15.52 1.70 1.30
C SER A 42 14.39 1.66 0.25
N PHE A 43 14.72 1.79 -1.03
CA PHE A 43 13.73 1.64 -2.11
C PHE A 43 13.21 0.21 -2.26
N VAL A 44 14.07 -0.79 -2.08
CA VAL A 44 13.66 -2.20 -2.13
C VAL A 44 12.66 -2.50 -1.01
N THR A 45 12.93 -2.01 0.20
CA THR A 45 12.03 -2.21 1.34
C THR A 45 10.73 -1.42 1.18
N ASP A 46 10.78 -0.16 0.73
CA ASP A 46 9.57 0.63 0.41
C ASP A 46 8.70 -0.06 -0.65
N GLY A 47 9.32 -0.63 -1.68
CA GLY A 47 8.61 -1.39 -2.72
C GLY A 47 7.90 -2.62 -2.17
N ALA A 48 8.59 -3.40 -1.32
CA ALA A 48 8.02 -4.59 -0.69
C ALA A 48 6.84 -4.24 0.23
N TRP A 49 7.00 -3.23 1.10
CA TRP A 49 5.93 -2.78 1.98
C TRP A 49 4.77 -2.14 1.21
N GLY A 50 5.07 -1.31 0.21
CA GLY A 50 4.07 -0.71 -0.68
C GLY A 50 3.21 -1.77 -1.36
N GLY A 51 3.83 -2.82 -1.89
CA GLY A 51 3.14 -3.97 -2.47
C GLY A 51 2.24 -4.70 -1.46
N PHE A 52 2.74 -4.95 -0.26
CA PHE A 52 1.96 -5.59 0.81
C PHE A 52 0.72 -4.76 1.20
N TYR A 53 0.89 -3.45 1.43
CA TYR A 53 -0.24 -2.57 1.78
C TYR A 53 -1.22 -2.37 0.64
N TYR A 54 -0.74 -2.35 -0.61
CA TYR A 54 -1.60 -2.32 -1.78
C TYR A 54 -2.48 -3.58 -1.85
N TRP A 55 -1.86 -4.76 -1.69
CA TRP A 55 -2.59 -6.03 -1.65
C TRP A 55 -3.61 -6.08 -0.50
N LYS A 56 -3.20 -5.68 0.71
CA LYS A 56 -4.10 -5.61 1.87
C LYS A 56 -5.28 -4.69 1.61
N SER A 57 -5.03 -3.50 1.07
CA SER A 57 -6.08 -2.51 0.76
C SER A 57 -7.03 -3.01 -0.34
N LYS A 58 -6.51 -3.72 -1.36
CA LYS A 58 -7.31 -4.36 -2.41
C LYS A 58 -8.28 -5.38 -1.80
N ASN A 59 -7.80 -6.25 -0.92
CA ASN A 59 -8.64 -7.26 -0.27
C ASN A 59 -9.65 -6.66 0.71
N GLU A 60 -9.25 -5.68 1.53
CA GLU A 60 -10.19 -4.98 2.41
C GLU A 60 -11.30 -4.28 1.63
N ASN A 61 -10.96 -3.64 0.51
CA ASN A 61 -11.96 -2.97 -0.33
C ASN A 61 -12.92 -3.97 -0.98
N ARG A 62 -12.42 -5.11 -1.49
CA ARG A 62 -13.27 -6.19 -2.03
C ARG A 62 -14.32 -6.64 -1.01
N ALA A 63 -13.90 -6.91 0.23
CA ALA A 63 -14.83 -7.30 1.30
C ALA A 63 -15.85 -6.20 1.62
N LYS A 64 -15.42 -4.93 1.72
CA LYS A 64 -16.31 -3.78 1.97
C LYS A 64 -17.32 -3.59 0.84
N TYR A 65 -16.90 -3.75 -0.42
CA TYR A 65 -17.80 -3.65 -1.57
C TYR A 65 -18.80 -4.80 -1.60
N ALA A 66 -18.37 -6.02 -1.30
CA ALA A 66 -19.27 -7.17 -1.19
C ALA A 66 -20.35 -6.97 -0.12
N GLN A 67 -19.98 -6.52 1.08
CA GLN A 67 -20.94 -6.20 2.14
C GLN A 67 -21.92 -5.09 1.73
N ARG A 68 -21.42 -4.01 1.12
CA ARG A 68 -22.26 -2.92 0.62
C ARG A 68 -23.19 -3.38 -0.50
N PHE A 69 -22.73 -4.28 -1.37
CA PHE A 69 -23.51 -4.82 -2.46
C PHE A 69 -24.65 -5.68 -1.92
N LEU A 70 -24.36 -6.62 -1.02
CA LEU A 70 -25.36 -7.45 -0.34
C LEU A 70 -26.46 -6.60 0.28
N ASN A 71 -26.11 -5.60 1.10
CA ASN A 71 -27.10 -4.76 1.78
C ASN A 71 -27.98 -3.98 0.78
N LYS A 72 -27.41 -3.45 -0.31
CA LYS A 72 -28.19 -2.66 -1.29
C LYS A 72 -29.00 -3.51 -2.27
N PHE A 73 -28.49 -4.68 -2.66
CA PHE A 73 -29.14 -5.55 -3.63
C PHE A 73 -30.16 -6.48 -2.97
N ALA A 74 -29.94 -6.92 -1.73
CA ALA A 74 -30.88 -7.78 -1.03
C ALA A 74 -32.24 -7.10 -0.85
N ASP A 75 -32.25 -5.81 -0.51
CA ASP A 75 -33.47 -5.02 -0.35
C ASP A 75 -34.27 -4.85 -1.66
N LYS A 76 -33.60 -4.86 -2.81
CA LYS A 76 -34.23 -4.56 -4.12
C LYS A 76 -34.53 -5.80 -4.97
N TYR A 77 -33.73 -6.85 -4.84
CA TYR A 77 -33.77 -8.03 -5.71
C TYR A 77 -33.87 -9.35 -4.94
N GLY A 78 -33.94 -9.31 -3.60
CA GLY A 78 -33.97 -10.48 -2.73
C GLY A 78 -32.58 -11.03 -2.41
N ALA A 79 -32.47 -11.72 -1.28
CA ALA A 79 -31.21 -12.19 -0.72
C ALA A 79 -30.45 -13.15 -1.66
N ASP A 80 -31.15 -14.05 -2.37
CA ASP A 80 -30.54 -15.03 -3.28
C ASP A 80 -29.84 -14.39 -4.49
N ALA A 81 -30.50 -13.43 -5.14
CA ALA A 81 -29.92 -12.73 -6.29
C ALA A 81 -28.72 -11.86 -5.88
N ALA A 82 -28.81 -11.23 -4.69
CA ALA A 82 -27.72 -10.45 -4.12
C ALA A 82 -26.51 -11.33 -3.76
N LEU A 83 -26.74 -12.52 -3.20
CA LEU A 83 -25.70 -13.48 -2.85
C LEU A 83 -24.93 -13.94 -4.10
N ARG A 84 -25.65 -14.31 -5.16
CA ARG A 84 -25.06 -14.80 -6.42
C ARG A 84 -24.20 -13.75 -7.12
N ALA A 85 -24.65 -12.50 -7.14
CA ALA A 85 -23.86 -11.40 -7.70
C ALA A 85 -22.66 -11.02 -6.83
N THR A 86 -22.79 -11.13 -5.50
CA THR A 86 -21.65 -10.91 -4.58
C THR A 86 -20.58 -11.98 -4.74
N GLU A 87 -21.00 -13.24 -4.92
CA GLU A 87 -20.09 -14.37 -5.16
C GLU A 87 -19.27 -14.15 -6.44
N ILE A 88 -19.88 -13.64 -7.52
CA ILE A 88 -19.18 -13.28 -8.76
C ILE A 88 -18.13 -12.19 -8.51
N VAL A 89 -18.47 -11.14 -7.75
CA VAL A 89 -17.57 -10.02 -7.45
C VAL A 89 -16.41 -10.43 -6.53
N LEU A 90 -16.61 -11.44 -5.68
CA LEU A 90 -15.61 -11.92 -4.72
C LEU A 90 -14.71 -13.04 -5.25
N LYS A 91 -15.03 -13.65 -6.40
CA LYS A 91 -14.34 -14.86 -6.91
C LYS A 91 -12.96 -14.61 -7.51
N ASP A 92 -12.64 -13.35 -7.84
CA ASP A 92 -11.33 -12.89 -8.34
C ASP A 92 -10.51 -12.15 -7.27
#